data_AF-A0A9E2KGT0-F1
#
_entry.id   AF-A0A9E2KGT0-F1
#
_cell.length_a   1.000
_cell.length_b   1.000
_cell.length_c   1.000
_cell.angle_alpha   90.00
_cell.angle_beta   90.00
_cell.angle_gamma   90.00
#
_symmetry.space_group_name_H-M   'P 1'
#
loop_
_entity.id
_entity.type
_entity.pdbx_description
1 polymer ?
#
loop_
_entity_poly.entity_id
_entity_poly.type
_entity_poly.pdbx_seq_one_letter_code
_entity_poly.pdbx_strand_id
1 'polypeptide(L)'
;MQYNTQQKRMSLPEYGRSIQNMVDYAVTIPDRAERQRCANTIINIMGNMFPHLRDVPDFKHKLWDHLAIMSDFKLDIDYPYEIVLKDRLDSKPEPIPYPRTKIHYRHYGRTLEVLIQKACEMPEGEEKRQLTALICNHMKKDYMAWNKDTVDDRKIADDLAELSEGRLQITPDILRVMNERINRYCRPNYQNYNNRTNNNNRNNNRKKGGKY
;
A
#
# COMPACT_ATOMS: atom_id res chain seq x y z
N MET A 1 -27.58 -32.87 21.29
CA MET A 1 -26.46 -31.91 21.19
C MET A 1 -26.94 -30.71 20.39
N GLN A 2 -26.82 -29.48 20.90
CA GLN A 2 -27.13 -28.29 20.10
C GLN A 2 -25.94 -27.96 19.19
N TYR A 3 -26.20 -27.81 17.90
CA TYR A 3 -25.19 -27.46 16.91
C TYR A 3 -25.02 -25.95 16.81
N ASN A 4 -23.78 -25.47 16.68
CA ASN A 4 -23.45 -24.04 16.58
C ASN A 4 -24.16 -23.32 15.42
N THR A 5 -24.53 -24.05 14.35
CA THR A 5 -25.24 -23.51 13.19
C THR A 5 -26.72 -23.18 13.46
N GLN A 6 -27.29 -23.69 14.56
CA GLN A 6 -28.67 -23.44 14.98
C GLN A 6 -28.78 -22.35 16.06
N GLN A 7 -27.65 -21.85 16.56
CA GLN A 7 -27.61 -20.86 17.64
C GLN A 7 -27.48 -19.42 17.11
N LYS A 8 -27.86 -18.43 17.94
CA LYS A 8 -27.77 -16.98 17.60
C LYS A 8 -26.36 -16.64 17.10
N ARG A 9 -26.23 -15.92 15.99
CA ARG A 9 -24.93 -15.40 15.52
C ARG A 9 -24.26 -14.56 16.61
N MET A 10 -22.96 -14.77 16.81
CA MET A 10 -22.13 -13.97 17.72
C MET A 10 -21.65 -12.73 16.98
N SER A 11 -21.66 -11.57 17.64
CA SER A 11 -21.09 -10.32 17.10
C SER A 11 -19.56 -10.37 17.10
N LEU A 12 -18.96 -10.92 18.16
CA LEU A 12 -17.52 -11.09 18.32
C LEU A 12 -17.18 -12.56 18.61
N PRO A 13 -16.95 -13.39 17.58
CA PRO A 13 -16.61 -14.82 17.73
C PRO A 13 -15.31 -15.07 18.51
N GLU A 14 -14.43 -14.08 18.62
CA GLU A 14 -13.10 -14.15 19.24
C GLU A 14 -13.18 -14.53 20.73
N TYR A 15 -14.23 -14.10 21.41
CA TYR A 15 -14.48 -14.34 22.84
C TYR A 15 -15.19 -15.67 23.12
N GLY A 16 -15.72 -16.32 22.08
CA GLY A 16 -16.41 -17.59 22.17
C GLY A 16 -17.80 -17.53 22.82
N ARG A 17 -18.48 -18.67 22.82
CA ARG A 17 -19.90 -18.78 23.23
C ARG A 17 -20.12 -18.63 24.73
N SER A 18 -19.15 -19.06 25.55
CA SER A 18 -19.25 -19.00 27.01
C SER A 18 -19.39 -17.56 27.50
N ILE A 19 -18.64 -16.62 26.92
CA ILE A 19 -18.77 -15.19 27.23
C ILE A 19 -20.12 -14.66 26.77
N GLN A 20 -20.55 -14.99 25.55
CA GLN A 20 -21.84 -14.53 25.04
C GLN A 20 -22.99 -14.97 25.95
N ASN A 21 -22.97 -16.21 26.46
CA ASN A 21 -23.99 -16.70 27.39
C ASN A 21 -23.97 -15.93 28.73
N MET A 22 -22.79 -15.55 29.24
CA MET A 22 -22.68 -14.74 30.46
C MET A 22 -23.22 -13.32 30.23
N VAL A 23 -22.99 -12.74 29.05
CA VAL A 23 -23.53 -11.42 28.68
C VAL A 23 -25.05 -11.48 28.50
N ASP A 24 -25.56 -12.51 27.82
CA ASP A 24 -27.00 -12.72 27.64
C ASP A 24 -27.68 -12.89 29.01
N TYR A 25 -27.05 -13.60 29.96
CA TYR A 25 -27.52 -13.70 31.35
C TYR A 25 -27.52 -12.34 32.06
N ALA A 26 -26.45 -11.56 31.94
CA ALA A 26 -26.35 -10.23 32.57
C ALA A 26 -27.46 -9.27 32.12
N VAL A 27 -27.94 -9.38 30.87
CA VAL A 27 -29.09 -8.60 30.36
C VAL A 27 -30.41 -8.99 31.03
N THR A 28 -30.56 -10.24 31.49
CA THR A 28 -31.80 -10.70 32.14
C THR A 28 -31.94 -10.27 33.60
N ILE A 29 -30.87 -9.78 34.24
CA ILE A 29 -30.86 -9.39 35.65
C ILE A 29 -31.63 -8.07 35.84
N PRO A 30 -32.64 -8.03 36.74
CA PRO A 30 -33.44 -6.83 36.98
C PRO A 30 -32.73 -5.80 37.87
N ASP A 31 -31.94 -6.25 38.85
CA ASP A 31 -31.24 -5.34 39.78
C ASP A 31 -30.01 -4.68 39.13
N ARG A 32 -29.91 -3.36 39.26
CA ARG A 32 -28.82 -2.55 38.70
C ARG A 32 -27.49 -2.84 39.39
N ALA A 33 -27.50 -3.04 40.72
CA ALA A 33 -26.27 -3.28 41.47
C ALA A 33 -25.70 -4.68 41.16
N GLU A 34 -26.56 -5.70 41.11
CA GLU A 34 -26.18 -7.05 40.70
C GLU A 34 -25.70 -7.09 39.24
N ARG A 35 -26.38 -6.39 38.32
CA ARG A 35 -25.95 -6.27 36.93
C ARG A 35 -24.55 -5.65 36.79
N GLN A 36 -24.25 -4.60 37.55
CA GLN A 36 -22.90 -3.99 37.56
C GLN A 36 -21.83 -4.98 38.04
N ARG A 37 -22.12 -5.76 39.09
CA ARG A 37 -21.19 -6.78 39.60
C ARG A 37 -20.96 -7.87 38.56
N CYS A 38 -22.01 -8.34 37.89
CA CYS A 38 -21.89 -9.31 36.81
C CYS A 38 -21.05 -8.77 35.64
N ALA A 39 -21.27 -7.53 35.21
CA ALA A 39 -20.48 -6.89 34.16
C ALA A 39 -18.98 -6.81 34.51
N ASN A 40 -18.65 -6.40 35.73
CA ASN A 40 -17.27 -6.36 36.22
C ASN A 40 -16.61 -7.75 36.23
N THR A 41 -17.33 -8.78 36.65
CA THR A 41 -16.86 -10.17 36.64
C THR A 41 -16.59 -10.65 35.22
N ILE A 42 -17.48 -10.35 34.28
CA ILE A 42 -17.32 -10.71 32.85
C ILE A 42 -16.06 -10.06 32.28
N ILE A 43 -15.80 -8.80 32.58
CA ILE A 43 -14.59 -8.09 32.12
C ILE A 43 -13.31 -8.68 32.69
N ASN A 44 -13.33 -9.07 33.96
CA ASN A 44 -12.19 -9.77 34.57
C ASN A 44 -11.91 -11.11 33.88
N ILE A 45 -12.96 -11.86 33.54
CA ILE A 45 -12.83 -13.13 32.80
C ILE A 45 -12.30 -12.88 31.38
N MET A 46 -12.83 -11.88 30.67
CA MET A 46 -12.34 -11.48 29.34
C MET A 46 -10.85 -11.10 29.38
N GLY A 47 -10.43 -10.32 30.38
CA GLY A 47 -9.03 -9.91 30.54
C GLY A 47 -8.09 -11.07 30.87
N ASN A 48 -8.55 -12.08 31.61
CA ASN A 48 -7.77 -13.26 31.92
C ASN A 48 -7.60 -14.20 30.72
N MET A 49 -8.66 -14.38 29.92
CA MET A 49 -8.61 -15.25 28.74
C MET A 49 -7.81 -14.64 27.58
N PHE A 50 -7.71 -13.31 27.51
CA PHE A 50 -7.02 -12.61 26.42
C PHE A 50 -5.90 -11.70 26.94
N PRO A 51 -4.81 -12.29 27.47
CA PRO A 51 -3.70 -11.52 28.03
C PRO A 51 -2.93 -10.71 26.97
N HIS A 52 -3.04 -11.10 25.69
CA HIS A 52 -2.41 -10.41 24.57
C HIS A 52 -2.97 -8.99 24.33
N LEU A 53 -4.17 -8.70 24.83
CA LEU A 53 -4.73 -7.35 24.78
C LEU A 53 -4.05 -6.41 25.79
N ARG A 54 -3.29 -6.92 26.76
CA ARG A 54 -2.65 -6.14 27.83
C ARG A 54 -1.54 -5.20 27.33
N ASP A 55 -0.89 -5.55 26.22
CA ASP A 55 0.18 -4.75 25.63
C ASP A 55 -0.37 -3.59 24.78
N VAL A 56 -1.69 -3.56 24.56
CA VAL A 56 -2.37 -2.50 23.83
C VAL A 56 -2.73 -1.37 24.82
N PRO A 57 -2.37 -0.10 24.51
CA PRO A 57 -2.87 1.02 25.29
C PRO A 57 -4.41 0.98 25.32
N ASP A 58 -4.98 1.29 26.49
CA ASP A 58 -6.44 1.31 26.71
C ASP A 58 -7.15 -0.05 26.58
N PHE A 59 -6.48 -1.17 26.91
CA PHE A 59 -7.09 -2.50 26.88
C PHE A 59 -8.42 -2.59 27.64
N LYS A 60 -8.52 -1.91 28.79
CA LYS A 60 -9.75 -1.89 29.61
C LYS A 60 -10.91 -1.26 28.84
N HIS A 61 -10.64 -0.17 28.12
CA HIS A 61 -11.65 0.54 27.32
C HIS A 61 -12.20 -0.39 26.23
N LYS A 62 -11.31 -1.10 25.53
CA LYS A 62 -11.70 -2.10 24.51
C LYS A 62 -12.57 -3.22 25.08
N LEU A 63 -12.29 -3.70 26.29
CA LEU A 63 -13.13 -4.73 26.95
C LEU A 63 -14.53 -4.21 27.26
N TRP A 64 -14.65 -2.96 27.73
CA TRP A 64 -15.94 -2.32 27.94
C TRP A 64 -16.70 -2.11 26.62
N ASP A 65 -16.01 -1.72 25.54
CA ASP A 65 -16.60 -1.62 24.20
C ASP A 65 -17.09 -2.98 23.70
N HIS A 66 -16.29 -4.04 23.85
CA HIS A 66 -16.69 -5.39 23.44
C HIS A 66 -17.90 -5.90 24.24
N LEU A 67 -17.97 -5.60 25.55
CA LEU A 67 -19.15 -5.92 26.37
C LEU A 67 -20.41 -5.19 25.85
N ALA A 68 -20.29 -3.92 25.49
CA ALA A 68 -21.39 -3.13 24.93
C ALA A 68 -21.85 -3.67 23.56
N ILE A 69 -20.90 -4.04 22.69
CA ILE A 69 -21.17 -4.64 21.38
C ILE A 69 -21.86 -6.02 21.53
N MET A 70 -21.40 -6.87 22.45
CA MET A 70 -21.99 -8.20 22.67
C MET A 70 -23.41 -8.15 23.24
N SER A 71 -23.73 -7.11 24.02
CA SER A 71 -25.04 -6.90 24.62
C SER A 71 -26.01 -6.12 23.71
N ASP A 72 -25.62 -5.81 22.48
CA ASP A 72 -26.38 -4.96 21.57
C ASP A 72 -26.73 -3.58 22.19
N PHE A 73 -25.91 -3.06 23.12
CA PHE A 73 -26.15 -1.83 23.90
C PHE A 73 -27.41 -1.87 24.79
N LYS A 74 -27.87 -3.07 25.18
CA LYS A 74 -29.03 -3.26 26.06
C LYS A 74 -28.71 -3.24 27.55
N LEU A 75 -27.43 -3.27 27.92
CA LEU A 75 -26.99 -3.22 29.31
C LEU A 75 -27.06 -1.77 29.81
N ASP A 76 -28.00 -1.50 30.70
CA ASP A 76 -28.03 -0.28 31.50
C ASP A 76 -27.11 -0.46 32.71
N ILE A 77 -25.86 0.00 32.57
CA ILE A 77 -24.78 -0.04 33.58
C ILE A 77 -24.02 1.30 33.58
N ASP A 78 -23.34 1.61 34.69
CA ASP A 78 -22.46 2.78 34.76
C ASP A 78 -21.14 2.43 34.07
N TYR A 79 -20.99 2.90 32.83
CA TYR A 79 -19.75 2.73 32.06
C TYR A 79 -18.71 3.76 32.51
N PRO A 80 -17.50 3.35 32.91
CA PRO A 80 -16.44 4.28 33.32
C PRO A 80 -15.85 5.08 32.15
N TYR A 81 -16.19 4.72 30.91
CA TYR A 81 -15.65 5.32 29.69
C TYR A 81 -16.78 5.57 28.68
N GLU A 82 -16.61 6.59 27.83
CA GLU A 82 -17.54 6.87 26.73
C GLU A 82 -17.52 5.73 25.72
N ILE A 83 -18.62 5.00 25.63
CA ILE A 83 -18.76 3.83 24.74
C ILE A 83 -18.84 4.32 23.29
N VAL A 84 -18.24 3.55 22.38
CA VAL A 84 -18.46 3.75 20.94
C VAL A 84 -19.95 3.57 20.62
N LEU A 85 -20.64 4.66 20.27
CA LEU A 85 -22.04 4.63 19.83
C LEU A 85 -22.20 3.67 18.64
N LYS A 86 -23.30 2.91 18.65
CA LYS A 86 -23.70 1.94 17.60
C LYS A 86 -23.60 2.54 16.18
N ASP A 87 -23.88 3.83 16.06
CA ASP A 87 -23.87 4.61 14.82
C ASP A 87 -22.47 4.84 14.23
N ARG A 88 -21.40 4.84 15.05
CA ARG A 88 -20.02 4.98 14.57
C ARG A 88 -19.46 3.68 14.00
N LEU A 89 -19.94 2.53 14.45
CA LEU A 89 -19.43 1.21 14.05
C LEU A 89 -19.84 0.83 12.61
N ASP A 90 -21.03 1.23 12.18
CA ASP A 90 -21.57 0.92 10.85
C ASP A 90 -21.23 1.97 9.78
N SER A 91 -20.38 2.97 10.11
CA SER A 91 -19.96 3.98 9.14
C SER A 91 -19.09 3.32 8.06
N LYS A 92 -19.68 3.09 6.89
CA LYS A 92 -18.93 2.63 5.71
C LYS A 92 -17.87 3.69 5.40
N PRO A 93 -16.62 3.28 5.11
CA PRO A 93 -15.61 4.25 4.69
C PRO A 93 -16.09 4.98 3.44
N GLU A 94 -15.72 6.26 3.31
CA GLU A 94 -16.07 7.03 2.12
C GLU A 94 -15.50 6.36 0.86
N PRO A 95 -16.32 6.16 -0.20
CA PRO A 95 -15.85 5.55 -1.42
C PRO A 95 -14.83 6.46 -2.10
N ILE A 96 -13.59 5.99 -2.22
CA ILE A 96 -12.54 6.72 -2.95
C ILE A 96 -12.85 6.63 -4.45
N PRO A 97 -13.03 7.77 -5.16
CA PRO A 97 -13.28 7.74 -6.58
C PRO A 97 -12.05 7.24 -7.34
N TYR A 98 -12.23 6.21 -8.16
CA TYR A 98 -11.16 5.74 -9.04
C TYR A 98 -11.01 6.69 -10.24
N PRO A 99 -9.79 7.16 -10.57
CA PRO A 99 -9.60 8.06 -11.70
C PRO A 99 -9.91 7.33 -13.01
N ARG A 100 -11.00 7.73 -13.68
CA ARG A 100 -11.37 7.27 -15.03
C ARG A 100 -10.91 8.29 -16.06
N THR A 101 -9.60 8.35 -16.34
CA THR A 101 -9.07 9.21 -17.40
C THR A 101 -8.94 8.44 -18.71
N LYS A 102 -9.36 9.05 -19.82
CA LYS A 102 -9.15 8.50 -21.16
C LYS A 102 -7.71 8.79 -21.58
N ILE A 103 -6.96 7.75 -21.90
CA ILE A 103 -5.58 7.85 -22.41
C ILE A 103 -5.65 7.82 -23.94
N HIS A 104 -5.03 8.78 -24.61
CA HIS A 104 -4.99 8.83 -26.07
C HIS A 104 -4.02 7.77 -26.60
N TYR A 105 -2.74 7.88 -26.22
CA TYR A 105 -1.70 6.93 -26.59
C TYR A 105 -1.36 5.99 -25.42
N ARG A 106 -1.70 4.71 -25.59
CA ARG A 106 -1.44 3.66 -24.58
C ARG A 106 0.03 3.49 -24.21
N HIS A 107 0.93 3.72 -25.17
CA HIS A 107 2.36 3.57 -24.96
C HIS A 107 3.01 4.76 -24.23
N TYR A 108 2.39 5.95 -24.25
CA TYR A 108 2.83 7.12 -23.50
C TYR A 108 2.13 7.28 -22.14
N GLY A 109 0.91 6.79 -22.01
CA GLY A 109 0.14 6.88 -20.77
C GLY A 109 -0.31 8.31 -20.44
N ARG A 110 -1.06 8.45 -19.34
CA ARG A 110 -1.66 9.75 -18.94
C ARG A 110 -0.61 10.75 -18.42
N THR A 111 0.46 10.28 -17.80
CA THR A 111 1.47 11.14 -17.19
C THR A 111 2.12 12.06 -18.20
N LEU A 112 2.44 11.54 -19.40
CA LEU A 112 3.02 12.34 -20.48
C LEU A 112 2.06 13.43 -20.98
N GLU A 113 0.78 13.12 -21.14
CA GLU A 113 -0.23 14.12 -21.52
C GLU A 113 -0.33 15.26 -20.49
N VAL A 114 -0.30 14.93 -19.19
CA VAL A 114 -0.32 15.93 -18.11
C VAL A 114 0.95 16.78 -18.11
N LEU A 115 2.11 16.17 -18.38
CA LEU A 115 3.37 16.90 -18.48
C LEU A 115 3.39 17.85 -19.68
N ILE A 116 2.86 17.42 -20.83
CA ILE A 116 2.73 18.25 -22.04
C ILE A 116 1.79 19.43 -21.76
N GLN A 117 0.64 19.18 -21.13
CA GLN A 117 -0.31 20.22 -20.77
C GLN A 117 0.34 21.27 -19.83
N LYS A 118 1.06 20.82 -18.80
CA LYS A 118 1.80 21.72 -17.91
C LYS A 118 2.91 22.50 -18.64
N ALA A 119 3.62 21.86 -19.57
CA ALA A 119 4.63 22.54 -20.38
C ALA A 119 4.02 23.61 -21.30
N CYS A 120 2.77 23.41 -21.76
CA CYS A 120 2.02 24.42 -22.50
C CYS A 120 1.57 25.61 -21.64
N GLU A 121 1.27 25.38 -20.35
CA GLU A 121 0.84 26.42 -19.40
C GLU A 121 2.02 27.28 -18.88
N MET A 122 3.24 26.75 -18.91
CA MET A 122 4.44 27.48 -18.47
C MET A 122 4.85 28.61 -19.45
N PRO A 123 5.39 29.73 -18.94
CA PRO A 123 5.89 30.82 -19.78
C PRO A 123 7.09 30.38 -20.63
N GLU A 124 7.26 31.02 -21.79
CA GLU A 124 8.41 30.79 -22.67
C GLU A 124 9.72 31.17 -21.98
N GLY A 125 10.56 30.18 -21.70
CA GLY A 125 11.81 30.34 -20.97
C GLY A 125 12.75 29.16 -21.11
N GLU A 126 13.91 29.22 -20.45
CA GLU A 126 14.86 28.10 -20.41
C GLU A 126 14.27 26.87 -19.74
N GLU A 127 13.47 27.05 -18.69
CA GLU A 127 12.81 25.96 -17.97
C GLU A 127 11.83 25.19 -18.87
N LYS A 128 11.02 25.89 -19.68
CA LYS A 128 10.11 25.26 -20.66
C LYS A 128 10.87 24.45 -21.70
N ARG A 129 12.00 24.96 -22.20
CA ARG A 129 12.88 24.22 -23.13
C ARG A 129 13.46 22.95 -22.49
N GLN A 130 13.95 23.05 -21.25
CA GLN A 130 14.48 21.90 -20.52
C GLN A 130 13.40 20.86 -20.22
N LEU A 131 12.20 21.29 -19.83
CA LEU A 131 11.06 20.41 -19.60
C LEU A 131 10.62 19.71 -20.89
N THR A 132 10.57 20.43 -22.01
CA THR A 132 10.26 19.86 -23.33
C THR A 132 11.29 18.79 -23.73
N ALA A 133 12.58 19.04 -23.49
CA ALA A 133 13.64 18.06 -23.72
C ALA A 133 13.48 16.81 -22.83
N LEU A 134 13.07 16.97 -21.56
CA LEU A 134 12.78 15.85 -20.66
C LEU A 134 11.57 15.03 -21.11
N ILE A 135 10.50 15.70 -21.57
CA ILE A 135 9.31 15.05 -22.12
C ILE A 135 9.68 14.23 -23.35
N CYS A 136 10.44 14.79 -24.30
CA CYS A 136 10.88 14.06 -25.50
C CYS A 136 11.75 12.84 -25.16
N ASN A 137 12.65 12.97 -24.19
CA ASN A 137 13.44 11.85 -23.68
C ASN A 137 12.56 10.75 -23.07
N HIS A 138 11.55 11.15 -22.29
CA HIS A 138 10.62 10.21 -21.67
C HIS A 138 9.76 9.51 -22.73
N MET A 139 9.27 10.23 -23.74
CA MET A 139 8.57 9.66 -24.89
C MET A 139 9.44 8.63 -25.62
N LYS A 140 10.70 8.94 -25.91
CA LYS A 140 11.62 7.99 -26.56
C LYS A 140 11.79 6.72 -25.72
N LYS A 141 11.94 6.88 -24.41
CA LYS A 141 12.08 5.75 -23.47
C LYS A 141 10.82 4.88 -23.42
N ASP A 142 9.64 5.50 -23.33
CA ASP A 142 8.37 4.78 -23.23
C ASP A 142 8.05 4.05 -24.53
N TYR A 143 8.37 4.68 -25.67
CA TYR A 143 8.25 4.05 -26.97
C TYR A 143 9.23 2.87 -27.12
N MET A 144 10.49 2.99 -26.66
CA MET A 144 11.44 1.88 -26.65
C MET A 144 11.05 0.75 -25.67
N ALA A 145 10.34 1.07 -24.59
CA ALA A 145 9.84 0.06 -23.66
C ALA A 145 8.68 -0.73 -24.27
N TRP A 146 7.82 -0.06 -25.05
CA TRP A 146 6.70 -0.69 -25.75
C TRP A 146 7.08 -1.37 -27.06
N ASN A 147 8.02 -0.81 -27.82
CA ASN A 147 8.46 -1.30 -29.12
C ASN A 147 9.96 -1.62 -29.11
N LYS A 148 10.34 -2.81 -29.59
CA LYS A 148 11.74 -3.30 -29.56
C LYS A 148 12.63 -2.76 -30.67
N ASP A 149 12.06 -2.04 -31.63
CA ASP A 149 12.81 -1.45 -32.74
C ASP A 149 13.33 -0.05 -32.42
N THR A 150 14.40 0.34 -33.10
CA THR A 150 14.96 1.70 -33.04
C THR A 150 13.90 2.73 -33.45
N VAL A 151 13.64 3.68 -32.56
CA VAL A 151 12.65 4.76 -32.77
C VAL A 151 13.30 5.91 -33.54
N ASP A 152 12.61 6.40 -34.58
CA ASP A 152 13.00 7.62 -35.30
C ASP A 152 12.56 8.86 -34.51
N ASP A 153 13.49 9.80 -34.32
CA ASP A 153 13.25 11.06 -33.59
C ASP A 153 12.18 11.92 -34.27
N ARG A 154 11.97 11.74 -35.58
CA ARG A 154 10.91 12.43 -36.34
C ARG A 154 9.52 12.06 -35.86
N LYS A 155 9.26 10.78 -35.57
CA LYS A 155 7.95 10.34 -35.06
C LYS A 155 7.63 10.94 -33.70
N ILE A 156 8.63 11.03 -32.83
CA ILE A 156 8.47 11.66 -31.50
C ILE A 156 8.15 13.14 -31.64
N ALA A 157 8.72 13.83 -32.64
CA ALA A 157 8.41 15.22 -32.93
C ALA A 157 6.96 15.39 -33.41
N ASP A 158 6.50 14.51 -34.31
CA ASP A 158 5.13 14.52 -34.81
C ASP A 158 4.12 14.23 -33.68
N ASP A 159 4.37 13.21 -32.86
CA ASP A 159 3.51 12.82 -31.74
C ASP A 159 3.45 13.93 -30.67
N LEU A 160 4.57 14.62 -30.41
CA LEU A 160 4.60 15.77 -29.49
C LEU A 160 3.79 16.95 -30.07
N ALA A 161 3.92 17.23 -31.37
CA ALA A 161 3.17 18.30 -32.01
C ALA A 161 1.66 18.00 -31.98
N GLU A 162 1.26 16.75 -32.20
CA GLU A 162 -0.14 16.32 -32.09
C GLU A 162 -0.67 16.45 -30.66
N LEU A 163 0.04 15.91 -29.67
CA LEU A 163 -0.37 15.96 -28.26
C LEU A 163 -0.34 17.37 -27.65
N SER A 164 0.47 18.27 -28.21
CA SER A 164 0.57 19.66 -27.77
C SER A 164 -0.32 20.63 -28.56
N GLU A 165 -1.15 20.13 -29.48
CA GLU A 165 -1.95 20.94 -30.42
C GLU A 165 -1.09 21.97 -31.19
N GLY A 166 0.15 21.61 -31.51
CA GLY A 166 1.11 22.46 -32.21
C GLY A 166 1.79 23.53 -31.36
N ARG A 167 1.54 23.59 -30.04
CA ARG A 167 2.12 24.59 -29.13
C ARG A 167 3.55 24.29 -28.71
N LEU A 168 3.98 23.04 -28.78
CA LEU A 168 5.36 22.63 -28.51
C LEU A 168 6.00 22.13 -29.80
N GLN A 169 7.07 22.79 -30.21
CA GLN A 169 7.84 22.44 -31.40
C GLN A 169 9.23 21.99 -30.95
N ILE A 170 9.68 20.84 -31.44
CA ILE A 170 11.04 20.38 -31.20
C ILE A 170 11.99 21.23 -32.05
N THR A 171 12.78 22.08 -31.40
CA THR A 171 13.86 22.83 -32.05
C THR A 171 15.14 21.97 -32.11
N PRO A 172 16.04 22.21 -33.07
CA PRO A 172 17.29 21.43 -33.20
C PRO A 172 18.19 21.51 -31.94
N ASP A 173 18.06 22.55 -31.13
CA ASP A 173 18.77 22.67 -29.84
C ASP A 173 18.23 21.67 -28.80
N ILE A 174 16.92 21.42 -28.79
CA ILE A 174 16.25 20.42 -27.94
C ILE A 174 16.68 18.99 -28.33
N LEU A 175 16.82 18.71 -29.63
CA LEU A 175 17.34 17.42 -30.12
C LEU A 175 18.77 17.15 -29.65
N ARG A 176 19.63 18.17 -29.59
CA ARG A 176 21.00 18.03 -29.06
C ARG A 176 20.97 17.65 -27.57
N VAL A 177 20.20 18.39 -26.76
CA VAL A 177 20.05 18.13 -25.31
C VAL A 177 19.42 16.76 -25.03
N MET A 178 18.52 16.32 -25.90
CA MET A 178 17.89 15.00 -25.85
C MET A 178 18.94 13.88 -26.06
N ASN A 179 19.70 13.94 -27.14
CA ASN A 179 20.70 12.93 -27.48
C ASN A 179 21.86 12.86 -26.45
N GLU A 180 22.28 13.99 -25.88
CA GLU A 180 23.29 14.04 -24.81
C GLU A 180 22.83 13.36 -23.50
N ARG A 181 21.52 13.31 -23.24
CA ARG A 181 20.96 12.73 -22.01
C ARG A 181 20.68 11.24 -22.14
N ILE A 182 20.20 10.77 -23.29
CA ILE A 182 19.98 9.34 -23.53
C ILE A 182 21.28 8.55 -23.37
N ASN A 183 22.39 9.08 -23.90
CA ASN A 183 23.72 8.46 -23.77
C ASN A 183 24.23 8.37 -22.31
N ARG A 184 23.71 9.18 -21.38
CA ARG A 184 24.09 9.15 -19.96
C ARG A 184 23.32 8.13 -19.14
N TYR A 185 22.08 7.81 -19.52
CA TYR A 185 21.21 6.87 -18.80
C TYR A 185 21.12 5.48 -19.46
N CYS A 186 21.34 5.39 -20.77
CA CYS A 186 21.60 4.12 -21.47
C CYS A 186 23.09 3.77 -21.35
N ARG A 187 23.57 3.49 -20.14
CA ARG A 187 24.80 2.70 -20.03
C ARG A 187 24.52 1.35 -20.66
N PRO A 188 25.30 0.87 -21.63
CA PRO A 188 25.26 -0.53 -22.01
C PRO A 188 25.43 -1.31 -20.72
N ASN A 189 24.48 -2.19 -20.42
CA ASN A 189 24.64 -3.16 -19.35
C ASN A 189 25.85 -4.01 -19.78
N TYR A 190 27.05 -3.62 -19.36
CA TYR A 190 28.23 -4.46 -19.46
C TYR A 190 27.91 -5.65 -18.57
N GLN A 191 27.38 -6.69 -19.22
CA GLN A 191 27.26 -8.02 -18.68
C GLN A 191 28.66 -8.34 -18.15
N ASN A 192 28.81 -8.26 -16.83
CA ASN A 192 30.06 -8.52 -16.15
C ASN A 192 30.28 -10.03 -16.24
N TYR A 193 30.85 -10.46 -17.37
CA TYR A 193 31.27 -11.84 -17.56
C TYR A 193 32.46 -12.04 -16.63
N ASN A 194 32.15 -12.54 -15.43
CA ASN A 194 33.11 -12.98 -14.44
C ASN A 194 34.05 -14.01 -15.10
N ASN A 195 35.19 -13.53 -15.61
CA ASN A 195 36.36 -14.36 -15.82
C ASN A 195 36.87 -14.77 -14.43
N ARG A 196 36.32 -15.87 -13.90
CA ARG A 196 36.97 -16.65 -12.85
C ARG A 196 38.20 -17.30 -13.47
N THR A 197 39.30 -16.56 -13.48
CA THR A 197 40.63 -17.07 -13.74
C THR A 197 40.97 -18.06 -12.62
N ASN A 198 40.97 -19.33 -13.00
CA ASN A 198 41.22 -20.48 -12.15
C ASN A 198 42.71 -20.49 -11.76
N ASN A 199 43.05 -19.89 -10.61
CA ASN A 199 44.42 -19.82 -10.12
C ASN A 199 44.71 -21.01 -9.20
N ASN A 200 44.78 -22.21 -9.79
CA ASN A 200 45.28 -23.40 -9.11
C ASN A 200 46.79 -23.42 -9.23
N ASN A 201 47.48 -22.82 -8.27
CA ASN A 201 48.89 -23.12 -8.06
C ASN A 201 49.31 -22.93 -6.61
N ARG A 202 50.07 -23.92 -6.10
CA ARG A 202 50.78 -24.04 -4.81
C ARG A 202 50.06 -24.80 -3.70
N ASN A 203 50.36 -26.10 -3.62
CA ASN A 203 51.40 -26.53 -2.68
C ASN A 203 51.75 -28.01 -2.87
N ASN A 204 52.97 -28.24 -3.36
CA ASN A 204 53.61 -29.54 -3.33
C ASN A 204 54.92 -29.39 -2.53
N ASN A 205 55.22 -30.39 -1.71
CA ASN A 205 56.44 -30.64 -0.93
C ASN A 205 56.65 -29.91 0.42
N ARG A 206 56.47 -30.67 1.51
CA ARG A 206 57.60 -31.01 2.40
C ARG A 206 57.40 -32.30 3.20
N LYS A 207 58.17 -33.30 2.76
CA LYS A 207 58.74 -34.51 3.40
C LYS A 207 58.56 -34.78 4.91
N LYS A 208 58.26 -36.08 5.14
CA LYS A 208 58.91 -37.11 6.00
C LYS A 208 58.70 -37.15 7.52
N GLY A 209 58.30 -38.35 7.97
CA GLY A 209 58.65 -38.99 9.24
C GLY A 209 57.44 -39.76 9.80
N GLY A 210 57.45 -41.06 10.09
CA GLY A 210 58.47 -42.10 10.10
C GLY A 210 57.78 -43.48 10.21
N LYS A 211 58.53 -44.53 9.86
CA LYS A 211 58.19 -45.93 10.14
C LYS A 211 58.06 -46.11 11.67
N TYR A 212 57.06 -46.85 12.13
CA TYR A 212 57.12 -48.22 12.64
C TYR A 212 55.68 -48.76 12.71
#